data_AF-A0A9D7RKH9-F1
#
_entry.id   AF-A0A9D7RKH9-F1
#
_cell.length_a   1.000
_cell.length_b   1.000
_cell.length_c   1.000
_cell.angle_alpha   90.00
_cell.angle_beta   90.00
_cell.angle_gamma   90.00
#
_symmetry.space_group_name_H-M   'P 1'
#
loop_
_entity.id
_entity.type
_entity.pdbx_description
1 polymer ?
#
loop_
_entity_poly.entity_id
_entity_poly.type
_entity_poly.pdbx_seq_one_letter_code
_entity_poly.pdbx_strand_id
1 'polypeptide(L)'
;MFYFFNTHYDHIGKVARRESSRLLLQKVKEIAGTNPAIITGDFNAVPSDEPITVLVEANNPDKLIDTEGLSLSPHFGPYSTFNGFTVMEQEGRHIDYIFVKNPGKWKVLKHATLTNTWAGRFASDHHAVLAVFKF
;
A
#
# COMPACT_ATOMS: atom_id res chain seq x y z
N MET A 1 17.00 10.92 -7.11
CA MET A 1 15.72 10.99 -7.85
C MET A 1 14.95 9.70 -7.57
N PHE A 2 13.65 9.80 -7.37
CA PHE A 2 12.74 8.66 -7.27
C PHE A 2 11.43 9.02 -7.95
N TYR A 3 10.60 8.01 -8.21
CA TYR A 3 9.28 8.18 -8.82
C TYR A 3 8.19 7.92 -7.78
N PHE A 4 7.07 8.60 -7.92
CA PHE A 4 5.91 8.41 -7.06
C PHE A 4 4.69 8.09 -7.91
N PHE A 5 4.00 7.00 -7.58
CA PHE A 5 2.77 6.56 -8.23
C PHE A 5 1.65 6.51 -7.20
N ASN A 6 0.46 6.90 -7.60
CA ASN A 6 -0.74 6.74 -6.79
C ASN A 6 -1.85 6.11 -7.62
N THR A 7 -2.64 5.21 -7.03
CA THR A 7 -3.75 4.53 -7.70
C THR A 7 -4.97 4.37 -6.80
N HIS A 8 -6.11 4.06 -7.40
CA HIS A 8 -7.31 3.62 -6.70
C HIS A 8 -7.96 2.54 -7.57
N TYR A 9 -8.06 1.32 -7.06
CA TYR A 9 -8.62 0.17 -7.78
C TYR A 9 -10.14 0.07 -7.68
N ASP A 10 -10.74 -0.55 -8.69
CA ASP A 10 -12.18 -0.81 -8.68
C ASP A 10 -12.59 -1.79 -7.56
N HIS A 11 -13.68 -1.47 -6.87
CA HIS A 11 -14.16 -2.24 -5.72
C HIS A 11 -14.96 -3.50 -6.13
N ILE A 12 -15.52 -3.58 -7.34
CA ILE A 12 -16.38 -4.70 -7.78
C ILE A 12 -15.65 -5.71 -8.67
N GLY A 13 -14.95 -5.23 -9.68
CA GLY A 13 -14.38 -5.97 -10.79
C GLY A 13 -13.10 -6.70 -10.42
N LYS A 14 -13.23 -7.98 -10.04
CA LYS A 14 -12.07 -8.86 -9.76
C LYS A 14 -11.05 -8.89 -10.91
N VAL A 15 -11.52 -9.02 -12.15
CA VAL A 15 -10.66 -9.00 -13.35
C VAL A 15 -9.99 -7.63 -13.50
N ALA A 16 -10.74 -6.54 -13.30
CA ALA A 16 -10.20 -5.19 -13.40
C ALA A 16 -9.07 -4.96 -12.40
N ARG A 17 -9.22 -5.40 -11.14
CA ARG A 17 -8.16 -5.29 -10.12
C ARG A 17 -6.91 -6.10 -10.49
N ARG A 18 -7.05 -7.35 -10.93
CA ARG A 18 -5.92 -8.17 -11.38
C ARG A 18 -5.15 -7.51 -12.53
N GLU A 19 -5.87 -7.10 -13.58
CA GLU A 19 -5.22 -6.47 -14.74
C GLU A 19 -4.65 -5.10 -14.39
N SER A 20 -5.23 -4.38 -13.43
CA SER A 20 -4.67 -3.13 -12.88
C SER A 20 -3.32 -3.36 -12.21
N SER A 21 -3.15 -4.45 -11.45
CA SER A 21 -1.85 -4.81 -10.86
C SER A 21 -0.78 -5.12 -11.90
N ARG A 22 -1.16 -5.85 -12.95
CA ARG A 22 -0.23 -6.12 -14.07
C ARG A 22 0.16 -4.83 -14.80
N LEU A 23 -0.82 -3.97 -15.08
CA LEU A 23 -0.58 -2.67 -15.71
C LEU A 23 0.30 -1.76 -14.83
N LEU A 24 0.05 -1.73 -13.52
CA LEU A 24 0.83 -0.96 -12.57
C LEU A 24 2.30 -1.40 -12.57
N LEU A 25 2.58 -2.71 -12.48
CA LEU A 25 3.95 -3.24 -12.58
C LEU A 25 4.61 -2.85 -13.91
N GLN A 26 3.89 -2.99 -15.03
CA GLN A 26 4.39 -2.60 -16.34
C GLN A 26 4.74 -1.11 -16.39
N LYS A 27 3.88 -0.24 -15.87
CA LYS A 27 4.08 1.22 -15.90
C LYS A 27 5.16 1.70 -14.95
N VAL A 28 5.26 1.11 -13.77
CA VAL A 28 6.38 1.39 -12.85
C VAL A 28 7.69 1.00 -13.51
N LYS A 29 7.77 -0.17 -14.16
CA LYS A 29 8.96 -0.60 -14.90
C LYS A 29 9.29 0.34 -16.06
N GLU A 30 8.32 0.66 -16.91
CA GLU A 30 8.49 1.52 -18.08
C GLU A 30 8.98 2.92 -17.70
N ILE A 31 8.36 3.53 -16.68
CA ILE A 31 8.58 4.94 -16.33
C ILE A 31 9.76 5.09 -15.37
N ALA A 32 9.84 4.27 -14.32
CA ALA A 32 10.92 4.38 -13.33
C ALA A 32 12.19 3.64 -13.77
N GLY A 33 12.08 2.65 -14.68
CA GLY A 33 13.23 1.86 -15.13
C GLY A 33 13.92 1.18 -13.95
N THR A 34 15.22 1.45 -13.78
CA THR A 34 16.02 0.98 -12.63
C THR A 34 16.00 1.93 -11.44
N ASN A 35 15.28 3.06 -11.50
CA ASN A 35 15.21 4.00 -10.40
C ASN A 35 14.28 3.48 -9.28
N PRO A 36 14.46 3.97 -8.03
CA PRO A 36 13.54 3.74 -6.92
C PRO A 36 12.16 4.35 -7.19
N ALA A 37 11.12 3.69 -6.72
CA ALA A 37 9.76 4.22 -6.77
C ALA A 37 8.97 3.90 -5.49
N ILE A 38 8.06 4.80 -5.13
CA ILE A 38 7.03 4.61 -4.09
C ILE A 38 5.69 4.53 -4.82
N ILE A 39 4.85 3.58 -4.39
CA ILE A 39 3.52 3.38 -4.95
C ILE A 39 2.53 3.36 -3.78
N THR A 40 1.56 4.26 -3.81
CA THR A 40 0.50 4.34 -2.81
C THR A 40 -0.87 4.08 -3.45
N GLY A 41 -1.86 3.74 -2.65
CA GLY A 41 -3.24 3.73 -3.10
C GLY A 41 -4.17 2.91 -2.23
N ASP A 42 -5.45 3.05 -2.54
CA ASP A 42 -6.50 2.11 -2.16
C ASP A 42 -6.60 1.03 -3.24
N PHE A 43 -6.27 -0.20 -2.88
CA PHE A 43 -6.25 -1.33 -3.81
C PHE A 43 -7.55 -2.13 -3.77
N ASN A 44 -8.50 -1.79 -2.89
CA ASN A 44 -9.76 -2.51 -2.69
C ASN A 44 -9.57 -4.04 -2.61
N ALA A 45 -8.48 -4.46 -1.97
CA ALA A 45 -8.04 -5.84 -1.90
C ALA A 45 -7.18 -6.08 -0.69
N VAL A 46 -7.37 -7.21 -0.02
CA VAL A 46 -6.60 -7.59 1.17
C VAL A 46 -5.33 -8.36 0.76
N PRO A 47 -4.35 -8.61 1.67
CA PRO A 47 -3.06 -9.18 1.27
C PRO A 47 -3.14 -10.55 0.61
N SER A 48 -4.15 -11.35 0.96
CA SER A 48 -4.39 -12.67 0.36
C SER A 48 -5.09 -12.62 -1.00
N ASP A 49 -5.61 -11.47 -1.42
CA ASP A 49 -6.32 -11.33 -2.68
C ASP A 49 -5.34 -11.30 -3.87
N GLU A 50 -5.80 -11.89 -4.99
CA GLU A 50 -5.05 -11.96 -6.26
C GLU A 50 -4.38 -10.64 -6.71
N PRO A 51 -5.04 -9.46 -6.74
CA PRO A 51 -4.37 -8.22 -7.11
C PRO A 51 -3.15 -7.88 -6.26
N ILE A 52 -3.13 -8.20 -4.97
CA ILE A 52 -1.97 -7.92 -4.10
C ILE A 52 -0.89 -8.97 -4.31
N THR A 53 -1.26 -10.25 -4.37
CA THR A 53 -0.29 -11.34 -4.60
C THR A 53 0.44 -11.20 -5.93
N VAL A 54 -0.22 -10.67 -6.97
CA VAL A 54 0.42 -10.30 -8.25
C VAL A 54 1.51 -9.24 -8.09
N LEU A 55 1.31 -8.24 -7.23
CA LEU A 55 2.28 -7.16 -7.02
C LEU A 55 3.53 -7.62 -6.28
N VAL A 56 3.38 -8.54 -5.33
CA VAL A 56 4.45 -8.96 -4.41
C VAL A 56 5.05 -10.33 -4.75
N GLU A 57 4.66 -10.91 -5.90
CA GLU A 57 5.05 -12.26 -6.31
C GLU A 57 6.58 -12.46 -6.29
N ALA A 58 7.05 -13.42 -5.49
CA ALA A 58 8.47 -13.56 -5.16
C ALA A 58 9.39 -13.76 -6.37
N ASN A 59 8.89 -14.45 -7.41
CA ASN A 59 9.63 -14.79 -8.62
C ASN A 59 9.59 -13.68 -9.68
N ASN A 60 8.81 -12.62 -9.48
CA ASN A 60 8.75 -11.49 -10.38
C ASN A 60 9.91 -10.51 -10.05
N PRO A 61 10.86 -10.26 -10.98
CA PRO A 61 11.96 -9.32 -10.75
C PRO A 61 11.50 -7.86 -10.60
N ASP A 62 10.32 -7.53 -11.12
CA ASP A 62 9.71 -6.21 -11.04
C ASP A 62 8.73 -6.07 -9.86
N LYS A 63 8.67 -7.08 -8.97
CA LYS A 63 7.79 -7.06 -7.80
C LYS A 63 7.98 -5.81 -6.95
N LEU A 64 6.89 -5.40 -6.33
CA LEU A 64 6.88 -4.37 -5.32
C LEU A 64 6.97 -5.01 -3.93
N ILE A 65 7.49 -4.28 -2.96
CA ILE A 65 7.59 -4.74 -1.58
C ILE A 65 6.78 -3.81 -0.69
N ASP A 66 5.96 -4.39 0.18
CA ASP A 66 5.20 -3.63 1.17
C ASP A 66 6.14 -3.01 2.21
N THR A 67 5.96 -1.72 2.47
CA THR A 67 6.76 -0.99 3.45
C THR A 67 6.49 -1.43 4.89
N GLU A 68 5.34 -2.04 5.18
CA GLU A 68 5.08 -2.64 6.50
C GLU A 68 6.16 -3.67 6.87
N GLY A 69 6.41 -4.63 5.96
CA GLY A 69 7.41 -5.68 6.16
C GLY A 69 8.86 -5.20 6.11
N LEU A 70 9.11 -3.96 5.68
CA LEU A 70 10.44 -3.34 5.63
C LEU A 70 10.72 -2.41 6.82
N SER A 71 9.70 -2.07 7.60
CA SER A 71 9.83 -1.12 8.70
C SER A 71 10.79 -1.63 9.77
N LEU A 72 11.69 -0.76 10.23
CA LEU A 72 12.65 -1.07 11.31
C LEU A 72 12.01 -1.09 12.69
N SER A 73 10.88 -0.43 12.87
CA SER A 73 10.01 -0.60 14.03
C SER A 73 8.82 -1.48 13.66
N PRO A 74 8.21 -2.19 14.62
CA PRO A 74 6.91 -2.82 14.41
C PRO A 74 5.89 -1.82 13.85
N HIS A 75 4.91 -2.34 13.09
CA HIS A 75 3.76 -1.57 12.66
C HIS A 75 3.08 -0.92 13.88
N PHE A 76 2.74 0.37 13.77
CA PHE A 76 1.99 1.08 14.81
C PHE A 76 0.55 1.37 14.38
N GLY A 77 -0.42 1.10 15.25
CA GLY A 77 -1.84 1.29 14.96
C GLY A 77 -2.54 0.00 14.56
N PRO A 78 -3.82 0.07 14.18
CA PRO A 78 -4.58 -1.10 13.75
C PRO A 78 -4.08 -1.61 12.40
N TYR A 79 -4.31 -2.90 12.16
CA TYR A 79 -3.97 -3.50 10.88
C TYR A 79 -4.94 -3.03 9.78
N SER A 80 -6.21 -2.88 10.12
CA SER A 80 -7.26 -2.47 9.18
C SER A 80 -7.13 -0.99 8.84
N THR A 81 -7.19 -0.67 7.55
CA THR A 81 -7.09 0.70 7.04
C THR A 81 -8.46 1.30 6.75
N PHE A 82 -9.49 0.48 6.53
CA PHE A 82 -10.86 0.95 6.37
C PHE A 82 -11.61 0.97 7.70
N ASN A 83 -12.36 2.05 7.98
CA ASN A 83 -13.20 2.21 9.17
C ASN A 83 -14.68 2.45 8.86
N GLY A 84 -15.04 2.87 7.64
CA GLY A 84 -16.45 3.07 7.24
C GLY A 84 -17.17 4.14 8.09
N PHE A 85 -16.44 5.09 8.67
CA PHE A 85 -16.89 6.03 9.70
C PHE A 85 -17.40 5.39 11.01
N THR A 86 -17.00 4.16 11.29
CA THR A 86 -17.36 3.44 12.53
C THR A 86 -16.18 3.39 13.50
N VAL A 87 -16.46 3.51 14.80
CA VAL A 87 -15.45 3.48 15.87
C VAL A 87 -14.88 2.07 16.13
N MET A 88 -15.56 1.04 15.64
CA MET A 88 -15.10 -0.35 15.77
C MET A 88 -14.20 -0.68 14.58
N GLU A 89 -13.08 -1.35 14.86
CA GLU A 89 -12.18 -1.81 13.79
C GLU A 89 -12.93 -2.75 12.84
N GLN A 90 -12.77 -2.50 11.54
CA GLN A 90 -13.29 -3.37 10.50
C GLN A 90 -12.26 -4.47 10.21
N GLU A 91 -12.21 -5.49 11.09
CA GLU A 91 -11.20 -6.53 11.04
C GLU A 91 -10.97 -7.10 9.62
N GLY A 92 -9.68 -7.20 9.25
CA GLY A 92 -9.26 -7.75 7.97
C GLY A 92 -9.43 -6.81 6.78
N ARG A 93 -9.77 -5.54 6.98
CA ARG A 93 -9.89 -4.54 5.90
C ARG A 93 -8.64 -3.69 5.73
N HIS A 94 -7.50 -4.36 5.57
CA HIS A 94 -6.25 -3.75 5.14
C HIS A 94 -6.24 -3.68 3.62
N ILE A 95 -6.64 -2.53 3.06
CA ILE A 95 -6.82 -2.34 1.62
C ILE A 95 -6.01 -1.15 1.05
N ASP A 96 -5.41 -0.35 1.93
CA ASP A 96 -4.56 0.78 1.58
C ASP A 96 -3.11 0.41 1.83
N TYR A 97 -2.24 0.66 0.84
CA TYR A 97 -0.86 0.20 0.89
C TYR A 97 0.13 1.30 0.51
N ILE A 98 1.35 1.15 1.03
CA ILE A 98 2.53 1.85 0.55
C ILE A 98 3.55 0.79 0.14
N PHE A 99 3.74 0.62 -1.16
CA PHE A 99 4.74 -0.26 -1.74
C PHE A 99 5.98 0.50 -2.21
N VAL A 100 7.10 -0.21 -2.31
CA VAL A 100 8.33 0.30 -2.92
C VAL A 100 8.92 -0.63 -3.97
N LYS A 101 9.54 -0.02 -4.97
CA LYS A 101 10.45 -0.68 -5.91
C LYS A 101 11.90 -0.40 -5.51
N ASN A 102 12.77 -1.40 -5.70
CA ASN A 102 14.18 -1.39 -5.33
C ASN A 102 14.39 -1.14 -3.82
N PRO A 103 13.91 -2.03 -2.93
CA PRO A 103 13.93 -1.83 -1.48
C PRO A 103 15.32 -1.52 -0.91
N GLY A 104 16.42 -1.99 -1.52
CA GLY A 104 17.78 -1.69 -1.09
C GLY A 104 18.20 -0.22 -1.19
N LYS A 105 17.38 0.65 -1.80
CA LYS A 105 17.57 2.10 -1.83
C LYS A 105 16.72 2.83 -0.79
N TRP A 106 15.91 2.11 -0.02
CA TRP A 106 15.01 2.67 0.98
C TRP A 106 15.35 2.11 2.35
N LYS A 107 15.40 2.98 3.35
CA LYS A 107 15.36 2.57 4.75
C LYS A 107 14.02 3.01 5.34
N VAL A 108 13.08 2.08 5.50
CA VAL A 108 11.77 2.35 6.11
C VAL A 108 11.95 2.39 7.62
N LEU A 109 11.92 3.59 8.20
CA LEU A 109 12.17 3.81 9.61
C LEU A 109 10.95 3.46 10.47
N LYS A 110 9.75 3.74 9.96
CA LYS A 110 8.47 3.51 10.64
C LYS A 110 7.39 3.22 9.60
N HIS A 111 6.43 2.39 10.00
CA HIS A 111 5.17 2.16 9.30
C HIS A 111 4.02 2.22 10.31
N ALA A 112 2.90 2.85 9.94
CA ALA A 112 1.77 3.02 10.84
C ALA A 112 0.44 3.23 10.13
N THR A 113 -0.65 2.86 10.79
CA THR A 113 -2.02 3.26 10.45
C THR A 113 -2.50 4.30 11.47
N LEU A 114 -2.85 5.51 11.03
CA LEU A 114 -3.20 6.63 11.90
C LEU A 114 -4.71 6.74 12.12
N THR A 115 -5.13 6.64 13.38
CA THR A 115 -6.56 6.57 13.79
C THR A 115 -7.05 7.84 14.49
N ASN A 116 -6.39 8.98 14.28
CA ASN A 116 -6.75 10.23 14.92
C ASN A 116 -8.21 10.63 14.62
N THR A 117 -8.88 11.16 15.64
CA THR A 117 -10.23 11.72 15.52
C THR A 117 -10.24 13.19 15.91
N TRP A 118 -11.20 13.93 15.37
CA TRP A 118 -11.50 15.30 15.78
C TRP A 118 -12.95 15.37 16.30
N ALA A 119 -13.13 15.75 17.57
CA ALA A 119 -14.42 15.72 18.23
C ALA A 119 -15.17 14.37 18.09
N GLY A 120 -14.42 13.26 18.18
CA GLY A 120 -14.97 11.91 18.09
C GLY A 120 -15.30 11.43 16.66
N ARG A 121 -14.91 12.18 15.62
CA ARG A 121 -15.12 11.81 14.21
C ARG A 121 -13.80 11.53 13.51
N PHE A 122 -13.75 10.50 12.69
CA PHE A 122 -12.64 10.29 11.76
C PHE A 122 -12.67 11.33 10.64
N ALA A 123 -11.48 11.67 10.13
CA ALA A 123 -11.33 12.58 8.99
C ALA A 123 -11.76 11.95 7.65
N SER A 124 -11.76 10.61 7.58
CA SER A 124 -12.12 9.79 6.42
C SER A 124 -12.65 8.43 6.89
N ASP A 125 -13.40 7.74 6.04
CA ASP A 125 -13.77 6.33 6.21
C ASP A 125 -12.57 5.38 6.04
N HIS A 126 -11.41 5.92 5.69
CA HIS A 126 -10.11 5.25 5.75
C HIS A 126 -9.19 5.92 6.78
N HIS A 127 -8.36 5.12 7.42
CA HIS A 127 -7.21 5.56 8.21
C HIS A 127 -6.02 5.81 7.28
N ALA A 128 -5.25 6.85 7.58
CA ALA A 128 -4.06 7.16 6.79
C ALA A 128 -2.95 6.14 7.08
N VAL A 129 -2.40 5.53 6.03
CA VAL A 129 -1.17 4.74 6.13
C VAL A 129 0.03 5.68 6.03
N LEU A 130 0.97 5.53 6.96
CA LEU A 130 2.18 6.33 7.08
C LEU A 130 3.40 5.44 6.95
N ALA A 131 4.34 5.84 6.09
CA ALA A 131 5.68 5.30 6.08
C ALA A 131 6.71 6.44 6.16
N VAL A 132 7.70 6.30 7.04
CA VAL A 132 8.80 7.26 7.18
C VAL A 132 10.05 6.67 6.55
N PHE A 133 10.57 7.32 5.53
CA PHE A 133 11.73 6.85 4.77
C PHE A 133 12.99 7.63 5.09
N LYS A 134 14.12 6.95 5.02
CA LYS A 134 15.42 7.56 4.73
C LYS A 134 15.88 7.05 3.37
N PHE A 135 16.08 7.98 2.45
CA PHE A 135 16.59 7.76 1.09
C PHE A 135 18.10 7.99 1.04
#